data_AF-A0A6B0T6S6-F1
#
_entry.id   AF-A0A6B0T6S6-F1
#
_cell.length_a   1.000
_cell.length_b   1.000
_cell.length_c   1.000
_cell.angle_alpha   90.00
_cell.angle_beta   90.00
_cell.angle_gamma   90.00
#
_symmetry.space_group_name_H-M   'P 1'
#
loop_
_entity.id
_entity.type
_entity.pdbx_description
1 polymer ?
#
loop_
_entity_poly.entity_id
_entity_poly.type
_entity_poly.pdbx_seq_one_letter_code
_entity_poly.pdbx_strand_id
1 'polypeptide(L)'
;MKGYITDDRGQVGIGTLIVFIALVLVAAIAAGVLINTAGFLQTQAEQTGTESTDQVSNNIEIVGATGNVSSTSEEVVNANLTVQRASGSGDLNLSEVTVEFVGEETTAILAANSNGNSQLGSTFGIKALVAEDSSDEVLTDSSDRYRLVFDFSGGLSGTDRSGNASGDLNPLQPGESALLRFTTQDGATREARINVPDNLTTGETVDLLR
;
A
#
# COMPACT_ATOMS: atom_id res chain seq x y z
N MET A 1 11.11 -10.19 94.21
CA MET A 1 11.81 -9.88 92.95
C MET A 1 10.87 -10.27 91.82
N LYS A 2 10.37 -9.31 91.03
CA LYS A 2 9.30 -9.51 90.05
C LYS A 2 9.94 -10.04 88.76
N GLY A 3 9.60 -11.27 88.36
CA GLY A 3 10.11 -11.88 87.13
C GLY A 3 9.44 -11.27 85.92
N TYR A 4 10.22 -10.66 85.03
CA TYR A 4 9.75 -10.21 83.72
C TYR A 4 9.77 -11.42 82.79
N ILE A 5 8.59 -11.83 82.31
CA ILE A 5 8.48 -12.83 81.23
C ILE A 5 8.91 -12.14 79.94
N THR A 6 9.96 -12.61 79.28
CA THR A 6 10.40 -12.10 77.98
C THR A 6 9.47 -12.61 76.88
N ASP A 7 8.76 -11.69 76.22
CA ASP A 7 7.75 -11.94 75.18
C ASP A 7 8.40 -12.09 73.77
N ASP A 8 9.51 -12.82 73.69
CA ASP A 8 10.29 -12.93 72.45
C ASP A 8 9.56 -13.74 71.37
N ARG A 9 8.59 -14.59 71.77
CA ARG A 9 7.79 -15.38 70.82
C ARG A 9 6.71 -14.54 70.12
N GLY A 10 6.10 -13.58 70.83
CA GLY A 10 5.16 -12.62 70.23
C GLY A 10 5.87 -11.71 69.21
N GLN A 11 7.10 -11.29 69.53
CA GLN A 11 7.91 -10.43 68.66
C GLN A 11 8.32 -11.14 67.35
N VAL A 12 8.73 -12.41 67.39
CA VAL A 12 9.07 -13.18 66.17
C VAL A 12 7.83 -13.38 65.30
N GLY A 13 6.67 -13.68 65.91
CA GLY A 13 5.40 -13.84 65.18
C GLY A 13 4.98 -12.57 64.44
N ILE A 14 5.08 -11.41 65.09
CA ILE A 14 4.79 -10.11 64.46
C ILE A 14 5.77 -9.84 63.31
N GLY A 15 7.05 -10.16 63.47
CA GLY A 15 8.05 -10.03 62.39
C GLY A 15 7.70 -10.85 61.15
N THR A 16 7.25 -12.10 61.34
CA THR A 16 6.84 -12.96 60.21
C THR A 16 5.58 -12.45 59.50
N LEU A 17 4.60 -11.92 60.24
CA LEU A 17 3.38 -11.34 59.66
C LEU A 17 3.68 -10.08 58.83
N ILE A 18 4.60 -9.23 59.29
CA ILE A 18 5.01 -8.02 58.56
C ILE A 18 5.65 -8.40 57.22
N VAL A 19 6.58 -9.35 57.21
CA VAL A 19 7.24 -9.81 55.98
C VAL A 19 6.25 -10.47 55.03
N PHE A 20 5.31 -11.24 55.56
CA PHE A 20 4.27 -11.87 54.76
C PHE A 20 3.41 -10.83 54.02
N ILE A 21 2.94 -9.80 54.74
CA ILE A 21 2.15 -8.71 54.14
C ILE A 21 2.98 -7.95 53.10
N ALA A 22 4.24 -7.63 53.42
CA ALA A 22 5.13 -6.93 52.50
C ALA A 22 5.34 -7.73 51.19
N LEU A 23 5.57 -9.04 51.28
CA LEU A 23 5.72 -9.92 50.12
C LEU A 23 4.47 -9.93 49.25
N VAL A 24 3.29 -10.03 49.88
CA VAL A 24 2.00 -10.02 49.17
C VAL A 24 1.79 -8.70 48.43
N LEU A 25 2.15 -7.56 49.03
CA LEU A 25 2.03 -6.25 48.37
C LEU A 25 2.97 -6.11 47.17
N VAL A 26 4.23 -6.56 47.30
CA VAL A 26 5.19 -6.55 46.19
C VAL A 26 4.71 -7.47 45.07
N ALA A 27 4.23 -8.67 45.40
CA ALA A 27 3.67 -9.61 44.43
C ALA A 27 2.45 -9.03 43.70
N ALA A 28 1.56 -8.30 44.40
CA ALA A 28 0.40 -7.66 43.81
C ALA A 28 0.79 -6.56 42.81
N ILE A 29 1.77 -5.70 43.14
CA ILE A 29 2.27 -4.66 42.23
C ILE A 29 2.95 -5.31 41.01
N ALA A 30 3.79 -6.32 41.23
CA ALA A 30 4.46 -7.05 40.16
C ALA A 30 3.45 -7.72 39.20
N ALA A 31 2.40 -8.35 39.74
CA ALA A 31 1.32 -8.92 38.94
C ALA A 31 0.57 -7.85 38.13
N GLY A 32 0.31 -6.68 38.71
CA GLY A 32 -0.31 -5.55 38.01
C GLY A 32 0.51 -5.08 36.81
N VAL A 33 1.84 -4.97 36.96
CA VAL A 33 2.74 -4.65 35.84
C VAL A 33 2.72 -5.74 34.78
N LEU A 34 2.81 -7.02 35.19
CA LEU A 34 2.79 -8.14 34.25
C LEU A 34 1.50 -8.20 33.42
N ILE A 35 0.34 -7.94 34.03
CA ILE A 35 -0.94 -7.91 33.32
C ILE A 35 -0.99 -6.73 32.35
N ASN A 36 -0.53 -5.56 32.76
CA ASN A 36 -0.52 -4.38 31.90
C ASN A 36 0.40 -4.58 30.68
N THR A 37 1.60 -5.12 30.89
CA THR A 37 2.52 -5.46 29.79
C THR A 37 1.93 -6.54 28.90
N ALA A 38 1.31 -7.59 29.45
CA ALA A 38 0.65 -8.63 28.66
C ALA A 38 -0.49 -8.05 27.80
N GLY A 39 -1.31 -7.17 28.37
CA GLY A 39 -2.38 -6.49 27.62
C GLY A 39 -1.85 -5.61 26.50
N PHE A 40 -0.82 -4.81 26.77
CA PHE A 40 -0.16 -4.00 25.74
C PHE A 40 0.40 -4.86 24.59
N LEU A 41 1.12 -5.93 24.93
CA LEU A 41 1.69 -6.84 23.93
C LEU A 41 0.60 -7.59 23.15
N GLN A 42 -0.53 -7.92 23.78
CA GLN A 42 -1.66 -8.53 23.11
C GLN A 42 -2.26 -7.59 22.07
N THR A 43 -2.60 -6.35 22.44
CA THR A 43 -3.14 -5.37 21.49
C THR A 43 -2.15 -5.09 20.36
N GLN A 44 -0.85 -4.99 20.67
CA GLN A 44 0.18 -4.83 19.64
C GLN A 44 0.25 -6.03 18.70
N ALA A 45 0.17 -7.27 19.23
CA ALA A 45 0.20 -8.48 18.43
C ALA A 45 -1.06 -8.62 17.54
N GLU A 46 -2.22 -8.24 18.05
CA GLU A 46 -3.48 -8.20 17.28
C GLU A 46 -3.39 -7.18 16.15
N GLN A 47 -2.94 -5.95 16.44
CA GLN A 47 -2.78 -4.90 15.42
C GLN A 47 -1.79 -5.31 14.33
N THR A 48 -0.60 -5.81 14.72
CA THR A 48 0.39 -6.28 13.74
C THR A 48 -0.10 -7.50 12.96
N GLY A 49 -0.91 -8.37 13.58
CA GLY A 49 -1.56 -9.49 12.90
C GLY A 49 -2.54 -9.04 11.82
N THR A 50 -3.38 -8.04 12.13
CA THR A 50 -4.31 -7.44 11.18
C THR A 50 -3.55 -6.74 10.05
N GLU A 51 -2.60 -5.85 10.37
CA GLU A 51 -1.79 -5.13 9.37
C GLU A 51 -1.01 -6.08 8.45
N SER A 52 -0.45 -7.17 8.98
CA SER A 52 0.23 -8.19 8.17
C SER A 52 -0.74 -8.96 7.27
N THR A 53 -1.98 -9.17 7.72
CA THR A 53 -3.01 -9.82 6.92
C THR A 53 -3.44 -8.89 5.79
N ASP A 54 -3.73 -7.62 6.11
CA ASP A 54 -4.13 -6.60 5.15
C ASP A 54 -3.03 -6.37 4.10
N GLN A 55 -1.75 -6.33 4.50
CA GLN A 55 -0.63 -6.16 3.57
C GLN A 55 -0.54 -7.28 2.52
N VAL A 56 -1.01 -8.50 2.83
CA VAL A 56 -0.99 -9.62 1.87
C VAL A 56 -2.32 -9.80 1.14
N SER A 57 -3.45 -9.49 1.78
CA SER A 57 -4.77 -9.67 1.20
C SER A 57 -5.25 -8.46 0.39
N ASN A 58 -4.91 -7.23 0.81
CA ASN A 58 -5.39 -5.99 0.21
C ASN A 58 -4.59 -5.61 -1.03
N ASN A 59 -4.68 -6.47 -2.02
CA ASN A 59 -3.98 -6.32 -3.29
C ASN A 59 -4.92 -5.92 -4.42
N ILE A 60 -4.33 -5.34 -5.47
CA ILE A 60 -5.00 -5.12 -6.75
C ILE A 60 -4.74 -6.28 -7.71
N GLU A 61 -5.64 -6.44 -8.66
CA GLU A 61 -5.52 -7.37 -9.77
C GLU A 61 -5.69 -6.64 -11.09
N ILE A 62 -4.73 -6.85 -12.00
CA ILE A 62 -4.76 -6.29 -13.35
C ILE A 62 -5.51 -7.28 -14.24
N VAL A 63 -6.64 -6.84 -14.79
CA VAL A 63 -7.53 -7.66 -15.62
C VAL A 63 -7.17 -7.57 -17.10
N GLY A 64 -6.64 -6.42 -17.52
CA GLY A 64 -6.25 -6.18 -18.91
C GLY A 64 -5.41 -4.92 -19.02
N ALA A 65 -4.57 -4.85 -20.05
CA ALA A 65 -3.80 -3.66 -20.39
C ALA A 65 -3.90 -3.41 -21.90
N THR A 66 -4.25 -2.20 -22.29
CA THR A 66 -4.36 -1.81 -23.70
C THR A 66 -3.57 -0.56 -23.97
N GLY A 67 -2.87 -0.49 -25.10
CA GLY A 67 -2.08 0.64 -25.54
C GLY A 67 -2.76 1.34 -26.71
N ASN A 68 -2.82 2.67 -26.71
CA ASN A 68 -3.18 3.43 -27.91
C ASN A 68 -1.92 3.89 -28.61
N VAL A 69 -1.82 3.54 -29.89
CA VAL A 69 -0.74 3.98 -30.78
C VAL A 69 -1.02 5.39 -31.26
N SER A 70 0.03 6.20 -31.36
CA SER A 70 -0.04 7.54 -31.93
C SER A 70 -0.66 7.53 -33.34
N SER A 71 -1.33 8.62 -33.70
CA SER A 71 -1.85 8.81 -35.06
C SER A 71 -0.77 9.26 -36.05
N THR A 72 0.39 9.68 -35.55
CA THR A 72 1.48 10.27 -36.34
C THR A 72 2.79 9.48 -36.28
N SER A 73 2.96 8.60 -35.28
CA SER A 73 4.13 7.74 -35.10
C SER A 73 3.72 6.32 -34.72
N GLU A 74 4.59 5.35 -34.99
CA GLU A 74 4.41 3.95 -34.61
C GLU A 74 4.89 3.73 -33.17
N GLU A 75 4.28 4.42 -32.21
CA GLU A 75 4.67 4.40 -30.79
C GLU A 75 3.41 4.38 -29.89
N VAL A 76 3.48 3.72 -28.74
CA VAL A 76 2.38 3.69 -27.77
C VAL A 76 2.46 4.94 -26.90
N VAL A 77 1.46 5.81 -27.03
CA VAL A 77 1.37 7.09 -26.34
C VAL A 77 0.50 7.05 -25.09
N ASN A 78 -0.42 6.09 -24.99
CA ASN A 78 -1.23 5.92 -23.78
C ASN A 78 -1.40 4.45 -23.44
N ALA A 79 -1.05 4.04 -22.23
CA ALA A 79 -1.43 2.73 -21.70
C ALA A 79 -2.63 2.86 -20.75
N ASN A 80 -3.62 2.02 -20.96
CA ASN A 80 -4.80 1.90 -20.13
C ASN A 80 -4.79 0.53 -19.47
N LEU A 81 -4.66 0.49 -18.15
CA LEU A 81 -4.74 -0.74 -17.38
C LEU A 81 -6.09 -0.81 -16.68
N THR A 82 -6.81 -1.90 -16.89
CA THR A 82 -8.05 -2.17 -16.16
C THR A 82 -7.71 -2.96 -14.91
N VAL A 83 -8.01 -2.37 -13.75
CA VAL A 83 -7.75 -2.97 -12.45
C VAL A 83 -9.05 -3.29 -11.73
N GLN A 84 -8.98 -4.32 -10.91
CA GLN A 84 -10.00 -4.73 -9.96
C GLN A 84 -9.35 -5.00 -8.60
N ARG A 85 -10.18 -5.12 -7.57
CA ARG A 85 -9.72 -5.62 -6.28
C ARG A 85 -9.42 -7.12 -6.34
N ALA A 86 -8.33 -7.57 -5.71
CA ALA A 86 -8.01 -8.99 -5.61
C ALA A 86 -9.03 -9.75 -4.74
N SER A 87 -9.16 -11.05 -4.96
CA SER A 87 -10.04 -11.90 -4.14
C SER A 87 -9.57 -11.92 -2.68
N GLY A 88 -10.47 -11.57 -1.75
CA GLY A 88 -10.17 -11.52 -0.32
C GLY A 88 -9.56 -10.19 0.18
N SER A 89 -9.36 -9.21 -0.69
CA SER A 89 -9.02 -7.84 -0.30
C SER A 89 -10.24 -7.14 0.30
N GLY A 90 -10.00 -6.25 1.26
CA GLY A 90 -10.95 -5.22 1.69
C GLY A 90 -11.02 -4.06 0.69
N ASP A 91 -11.69 -2.97 1.08
CA ASP A 91 -11.84 -1.80 0.23
C ASP A 91 -10.49 -1.15 -0.08
N LEU A 92 -10.29 -0.79 -1.35
CA LEU A 92 -9.00 -0.29 -1.82
C LEU A 92 -9.14 1.08 -2.45
N ASN A 93 -8.50 2.08 -1.85
CA ASN A 93 -8.47 3.44 -2.36
C ASN A 93 -7.40 3.60 -3.44
N LEU A 94 -7.81 3.85 -4.69
CA LEU A 94 -6.89 4.03 -5.81
C LEU A 94 -6.16 5.38 -5.77
N SER A 95 -6.69 6.38 -5.06
CA SER A 95 -6.03 7.68 -4.89
C SER A 95 -4.76 7.61 -4.01
N GLU A 96 -4.62 6.56 -3.21
CA GLU A 96 -3.44 6.30 -2.37
C GLU A 96 -2.47 5.29 -3.01
N VAL A 97 -2.84 4.71 -4.16
CA VAL A 97 -1.95 3.81 -4.89
C VAL A 97 -0.83 4.60 -5.54
N THR A 98 0.38 4.10 -5.37
CA THR A 98 1.55 4.57 -6.11
C THR A 98 1.96 3.53 -7.14
N VAL A 99 2.42 4.00 -8.30
CA VAL A 99 2.84 3.13 -9.40
C VAL A 99 4.26 3.50 -9.76
N GLU A 100 5.17 2.55 -9.66
CA GLU A 100 6.50 2.67 -10.22
C GLU A 100 6.51 2.07 -11.62
N PHE A 101 6.89 2.88 -12.60
CA PHE A 101 7.13 2.47 -13.97
C PHE A 101 8.62 2.27 -14.17
N VAL A 102 9.00 1.11 -14.68
CA VAL A 102 10.37 0.76 -15.06
C VAL A 102 10.36 0.31 -16.52
N GLY A 103 10.72 1.23 -17.42
CA GLY A 103 10.98 0.94 -18.83
C GLY A 103 12.47 0.68 -19.09
N GLU A 104 12.84 0.52 -20.36
CA GLU A 104 14.25 0.28 -20.75
C GLU A 104 15.14 1.52 -20.57
N GLU A 105 14.60 2.70 -20.86
CA GLU A 105 15.34 3.97 -20.80
C GLU A 105 14.99 4.81 -19.56
N THR A 106 13.77 4.68 -19.05
CA THR A 106 13.24 5.56 -17.99
C THR A 106 12.63 4.80 -16.83
N THR A 107 12.79 5.36 -15.63
CA THR A 107 12.12 4.91 -14.41
C THR A 107 11.44 6.10 -13.76
N ALA A 108 10.17 5.96 -13.41
CA ALA A 108 9.40 7.02 -12.76
C ALA A 108 8.47 6.45 -11.70
N ILE A 109 8.23 7.25 -10.65
CA ILE A 109 7.20 6.95 -9.66
C ILE A 109 6.04 7.90 -9.94
N LEU A 110 4.87 7.32 -10.20
CA LEU A 110 3.64 8.03 -10.48
C LEU A 110 2.69 7.95 -9.29
N ALA A 111 2.14 9.11 -8.91
CA ALA A 111 1.05 9.20 -7.96
C ALA A 111 -0.32 9.22 -8.66
N ALA A 112 -1.37 8.88 -7.95
CA ALA A 112 -2.73 8.96 -8.47
C ALA A 112 -3.16 10.42 -8.73
N ASN A 113 -3.92 10.65 -9.79
CA ASN A 113 -4.62 11.90 -10.06
C ASN A 113 -6.11 11.66 -10.25
N SER A 114 -6.88 12.17 -9.29
CA SER A 114 -8.32 11.96 -9.18
C SER A 114 -9.18 12.71 -10.20
N ASN A 115 -8.56 13.52 -11.07
CA ASN A 115 -9.31 14.28 -12.09
C ASN A 115 -9.50 13.48 -13.39
N GLY A 116 -9.14 12.20 -13.43
CA GLY A 116 -9.16 11.36 -14.62
C GLY A 116 -8.23 11.81 -15.76
N ASN A 117 -7.43 12.84 -15.52
CA ASN A 117 -6.41 13.32 -16.42
C ASN A 117 -5.04 12.86 -15.90
N SER A 118 -4.34 12.05 -16.68
CA SER A 118 -2.91 11.81 -16.45
C SER A 118 -2.18 13.12 -16.75
N GLN A 119 -1.53 13.72 -15.75
CA GLN A 119 -0.57 14.79 -16.00
C GLN A 119 0.81 14.17 -16.24
N LEU A 120 1.46 14.63 -17.31
CA LEU A 120 2.76 14.16 -17.79
C LEU A 120 3.80 14.07 -16.65
N GLY A 121 4.52 12.95 -16.62
CA GLY A 121 5.77 12.77 -15.87
C GLY A 121 5.68 12.40 -14.38
N SER A 122 4.55 12.61 -13.70
CA SER A 122 4.47 12.33 -12.25
C SER A 122 3.15 11.76 -11.75
N THR A 123 2.13 11.66 -12.61
CA THR A 123 0.82 11.13 -12.19
C THR A 123 0.17 10.25 -13.24
N PHE A 124 -0.60 9.26 -12.78
CA PHE A 124 -1.53 8.51 -13.62
C PHE A 124 -2.96 8.96 -13.37
N GLY A 125 -3.80 8.90 -14.41
CA GLY A 125 -5.22 9.22 -14.28
C GLY A 125 -6.04 8.01 -13.85
N ILE A 126 -7.07 8.22 -13.02
CA ILE A 126 -8.03 7.17 -12.64
C ILE A 126 -9.38 7.44 -13.31
N LYS A 127 -9.97 6.43 -13.94
CA LYS A 127 -11.31 6.51 -14.54
C LYS A 127 -12.15 5.31 -14.14
N ALA A 128 -13.32 5.53 -13.57
CA ALA A 128 -14.28 4.45 -13.34
C ALA A 128 -14.75 3.85 -14.68
N LEU A 129 -14.77 2.52 -14.78
CA LEU A 129 -15.39 1.80 -15.89
C LEU A 129 -16.71 1.17 -15.45
N VAL A 130 -16.68 0.47 -14.32
CA VAL A 130 -17.84 -0.09 -13.61
C VAL A 130 -17.58 0.17 -12.14
N ALA A 131 -18.39 1.00 -11.50
CA ALA A 131 -18.32 1.25 -10.07
C ALA A 131 -19.72 1.65 -9.59
N GLU A 132 -20.04 1.38 -8.33
CA GLU A 132 -21.27 1.87 -7.71
C GLU A 132 -21.24 3.40 -7.59
N ASP A 133 -20.11 3.95 -7.13
CA ASP A 133 -19.80 5.39 -7.17
C ASP A 133 -18.57 5.64 -8.05
N SER A 134 -18.72 6.44 -9.10
CA SER A 134 -17.61 6.74 -10.00
C SER A 134 -16.67 7.85 -9.50
N SER A 135 -16.98 8.48 -8.37
CA SER A 135 -16.30 9.69 -7.87
C SER A 135 -15.42 9.47 -6.63
N ASP A 136 -15.52 8.31 -5.99
CA ASP A 136 -14.78 7.97 -4.78
C ASP A 136 -13.39 7.37 -5.05
N GLU A 137 -13.20 6.78 -6.24
CA GLU A 137 -11.98 6.07 -6.64
C GLU A 137 -11.63 4.90 -5.73
N VAL A 138 -12.64 4.31 -5.10
CA VAL A 138 -12.49 3.18 -4.20
C VAL A 138 -13.05 1.92 -4.86
N LEU A 139 -12.27 0.84 -4.83
CA LEU A 139 -12.75 -0.49 -5.20
C LEU A 139 -13.44 -1.11 -3.97
N THR A 140 -14.77 -1.07 -3.95
CA THR A 140 -15.60 -1.55 -2.82
C THR A 140 -16.25 -2.91 -3.10
N ASP A 141 -16.46 -3.26 -4.37
CA ASP A 141 -16.92 -4.59 -4.81
C ASP A 141 -15.89 -5.29 -5.69
N SER A 142 -15.94 -6.63 -5.67
CA SER A 142 -15.32 -7.51 -6.66
C SER A 142 -15.74 -7.25 -8.11
N SER A 143 -16.89 -6.61 -8.36
CA SER A 143 -17.33 -6.19 -9.70
C SER A 143 -16.74 -4.86 -10.15
N ASP A 144 -16.16 -4.07 -9.25
CA ASP A 144 -15.69 -2.74 -9.60
C ASP A 144 -14.44 -2.82 -10.48
N ARG A 145 -14.44 -2.03 -11.54
CA ARG A 145 -13.37 -1.92 -12.53
C ARG A 145 -13.04 -0.46 -12.70
N TYR A 146 -11.78 -0.12 -12.44
CA TYR A 146 -11.23 1.19 -12.77
C TYR A 146 -10.18 1.03 -13.86
N ARG A 147 -10.06 2.05 -14.69
CA ARG A 147 -9.05 2.20 -15.72
C ARG A 147 -8.00 3.19 -15.22
N LEU A 148 -6.77 2.72 -15.10
CA LEU A 148 -5.59 3.54 -14.84
C LEU A 148 -5.03 3.97 -16.20
N VAL A 149 -4.89 5.28 -16.40
CA VAL A 149 -4.43 5.88 -17.64
C VAL A 149 -3.03 6.42 -17.42
N PHE A 150 -2.07 5.88 -18.17
CA PHE A 150 -0.70 6.35 -18.24
C PHE A 150 -0.51 7.09 -19.56
N ASP A 151 -0.03 8.33 -19.49
CA ASP A 151 0.23 9.16 -20.65
C ASP A 151 1.74 9.29 -20.91
N PHE A 152 2.15 8.81 -22.07
CA PHE A 152 3.51 8.87 -22.63
C PHE A 152 3.59 9.82 -23.83
N SER A 153 2.49 10.48 -24.22
CA SER A 153 2.36 11.25 -25.47
C SER A 153 3.29 12.47 -25.58
N GLY A 154 3.84 12.93 -24.47
CA GLY A 154 4.84 13.98 -24.44
C GLY A 154 6.13 13.44 -23.86
N GLY A 155 7.02 12.87 -24.69
CA GLY A 155 8.46 12.93 -24.36
C GLY A 155 8.76 14.38 -23.94
N LEU A 156 9.29 14.60 -22.73
CA LEU A 156 8.93 15.82 -22.02
C LEU A 156 9.41 17.09 -22.70
N SER A 157 8.49 18.05 -22.71
CA SER A 157 8.81 19.44 -22.37
C SER A 157 7.91 19.86 -21.21
N GLY A 158 7.97 19.11 -20.11
CA GLY A 158 7.37 19.45 -18.82
C GLY A 158 8.44 20.06 -17.93
N THR A 159 8.41 21.37 -17.75
CA THR A 159 9.22 22.07 -16.76
C THR A 159 8.59 21.90 -15.37
N ASP A 160 9.39 21.60 -14.35
CA ASP A 160 9.02 21.77 -12.95
C ASP A 160 8.63 23.24 -12.68
N ARG A 161 8.15 23.54 -11.46
CA ARG A 161 7.80 24.92 -11.05
C ARG A 161 8.99 25.89 -11.06
N SER A 162 10.19 25.40 -11.34
CA SER A 162 11.50 26.06 -11.47
C SER A 162 12.05 26.07 -12.91
N GLY A 163 11.36 25.52 -13.92
CA GLY A 163 11.87 25.43 -15.29
C GLY A 163 12.75 24.22 -15.64
N ASN A 164 12.94 23.23 -14.76
CA ASN A 164 13.78 22.04 -15.00
C ASN A 164 12.95 20.82 -15.42
N ALA A 165 13.43 20.08 -16.43
CA ALA A 165 12.85 18.81 -16.85
C ALA A 165 12.93 17.79 -15.70
N SER A 166 11.78 17.23 -15.30
CA SER A 166 11.68 16.23 -14.25
C SER A 166 11.06 14.95 -14.80
N GLY A 167 11.84 13.88 -14.89
CA GLY A 167 11.37 12.49 -15.01
C GLY A 167 10.55 12.20 -16.26
N ASP A 168 11.20 12.07 -17.41
CA ASP A 168 10.53 11.86 -18.69
C ASP A 168 10.01 10.43 -18.82
N LEU A 169 8.69 10.26 -18.96
CA LEU A 169 8.09 9.03 -19.44
C LEU A 169 8.08 9.06 -20.96
N ASN A 170 8.97 8.29 -21.58
CA ASN A 170 9.06 8.18 -23.03
C ASN A 170 7.93 7.30 -23.58
N PRO A 171 7.40 7.59 -24.79
CA PRO A 171 6.56 6.66 -25.52
C PRO A 171 7.23 5.29 -25.64
N LEU A 172 6.44 4.22 -25.48
CA LEU A 172 6.97 2.87 -25.66
C LEU A 172 7.07 2.55 -27.16
N GLN A 173 8.25 2.12 -27.58
CA GLN A 173 8.52 1.74 -28.96
C GLN A 173 8.04 0.31 -29.27
N PRO A 174 7.86 -0.07 -30.55
CA PRO A 174 7.56 -1.44 -30.93
C PRO A 174 8.64 -2.41 -30.41
N GLY A 175 8.22 -3.49 -29.76
CA GLY A 175 9.12 -4.50 -29.19
C GLY A 175 9.66 -4.18 -27.80
N GLU A 176 9.37 -2.99 -27.24
CA GLU A 176 9.77 -2.65 -25.88
C GLU A 176 8.83 -3.26 -24.83
N SER A 177 9.35 -3.42 -23.61
CA SER A 177 8.57 -3.84 -22.46
C SER A 177 8.79 -2.92 -21.26
N ALA A 178 7.77 -2.82 -20.40
CA ALA A 178 7.87 -2.09 -19.15
C ALA A 178 7.29 -2.90 -18.00
N LEU A 179 7.84 -2.69 -16.80
CA LEU A 179 7.36 -3.23 -15.55
C LEU A 179 6.64 -2.12 -14.78
N LEU A 180 5.42 -2.40 -14.37
CA LEU A 180 4.61 -1.55 -13.51
C LEU A 180 4.49 -2.22 -12.15
N ARG A 181 5.00 -1.57 -11.10
CA ARG A 181 4.86 -2.01 -9.71
C ARG A 181 3.89 -1.10 -8.98
N PHE A 182 2.75 -1.67 -8.61
CA PHE A 182 1.71 -1.01 -7.84
C PHE A 182 1.94 -1.26 -6.36
N THR A 183 1.80 -0.22 -5.55
CA THR A 183 1.81 -0.31 -4.09
C THR A 183 0.54 0.30 -3.54
N THR A 184 -0.21 -0.48 -2.75
CA THR A 184 -1.48 -0.06 -2.13
C THR A 184 -1.24 0.70 -0.83
N GLN A 185 -2.28 1.31 -0.26
CA GLN A 185 -2.22 2.02 1.03
C GLN A 185 -1.73 1.13 2.20
N ASP A 186 -2.06 -0.17 2.15
CA ASP A 186 -1.68 -1.16 3.16
C ASP A 186 -0.29 -1.79 2.88
N GLY A 187 0.43 -1.28 1.87
CA GLY A 187 1.76 -1.74 1.50
C GLY A 187 1.80 -3.07 0.73
N ALA A 188 0.65 -3.56 0.24
CA ALA A 188 0.60 -4.68 -0.68
C ALA A 188 1.21 -4.26 -2.02
N THR A 189 1.99 -5.14 -2.64
CA THR A 189 2.60 -4.87 -3.94
C THR A 189 2.09 -5.82 -5.02
N ARG A 190 1.91 -5.28 -6.22
CA ARG A 190 1.56 -6.05 -7.42
C ARG A 190 2.43 -5.62 -8.57
N GLU A 191 2.95 -6.58 -9.31
CA GLU A 191 3.69 -6.31 -10.54
C GLU A 191 2.84 -6.67 -11.76
N ALA A 192 2.88 -5.83 -12.78
CA ALA A 192 2.36 -6.11 -14.11
C ALA A 192 3.45 -5.80 -15.14
N ARG A 193 3.69 -6.72 -16.06
CA ARG A 193 4.54 -6.48 -17.21
C ARG A 193 3.66 -6.14 -18.40
N ILE A 194 3.97 -5.05 -19.08
CA ILE A 194 3.38 -4.67 -20.35
C ILE A 194 4.42 -4.87 -21.46
N ASN A 195 3.98 -5.41 -22.60
CA ASN A 195 4.83 -5.66 -23.75
C ASN A 195 4.19 -5.07 -25.01
N VAL A 196 4.93 -4.27 -25.75
CA VAL A 196 4.49 -3.66 -27.00
C VAL A 196 4.82 -4.59 -28.18
N PRO A 197 3.84 -4.94 -29.03
CA PRO A 197 4.10 -5.72 -30.24
C PRO A 197 5.15 -5.09 -31.18
N ASP A 198 5.89 -5.92 -31.90
CA ASP A 198 6.91 -5.47 -32.88
C ASP A 198 6.33 -4.71 -34.08
N ASN A 199 5.04 -4.90 -34.36
CA ASN A 199 4.32 -4.25 -35.45
C ASN A 199 3.20 -3.38 -34.90
N LEU A 200 3.31 -2.07 -35.07
CA LEU A 200 2.27 -1.11 -34.70
C LEU A 200 1.68 -0.46 -35.94
N THR A 201 0.36 -0.29 -35.95
CA THR A 201 -0.35 0.53 -36.94
C THR A 201 -0.74 1.85 -36.28
N THR A 202 -0.58 2.97 -37.00
CA THR A 202 -0.95 4.28 -36.46
C THR A 202 -2.44 4.36 -36.13
N GLY A 203 -2.76 4.90 -34.94
CA GLY A 203 -4.13 5.03 -34.44
C GLY A 203 -4.83 3.73 -34.02
N GLU A 204 -4.11 2.60 -33.96
CA GLU A 204 -4.64 1.33 -33.48
C GLU A 204 -4.61 1.26 -31.93
N THR A 205 -5.50 0.44 -31.36
CA THR A 205 -5.42 0.02 -29.96
C THR A 205 -4.88 -1.41 -29.91
N VAL A 206 -3.77 -1.62 -29.21
CA VAL A 206 -3.11 -2.91 -29.06
C VAL A 206 -3.28 -3.48 -27.65
N ASP A 207 -3.30 -4.80 -27.52
CA ASP A 207 -3.23 -5.46 -26.21
C ASP A 207 -1.78 -5.48 -25.73
N LEU A 208 -1.56 -5.06 -24.48
CA LEU A 208 -0.24 -4.94 -23.86
C LEU A 208 -0.02 -6.00 -22.77
N LEU A 209 -1.06 -6.69 -22.32
CA LEU A 209 -0.96 -7.68 -21.27
C LEU A 209 -0.74 -9.06 -21.89
N ARG A 210 0.42 -9.67 -21.65
CA ARG A 210 0.75 -11.00 -22.17
C ARG A 210 1.29 -11.92 -21.09
#